data_AF-A0A969Y471-F1
#
_entry.id   AF-A0A969Y471-F1
#
_cell.length_a   1.000
_cell.length_b   1.000
_cell.length_c   1.000
_cell.angle_alpha   90.00
_cell.angle_beta   90.00
_cell.angle_gamma   90.00
#
_symmetry.space_group_name_H-M   'P 1'
#
loop_
_entity.id
_entity.type
_entity.pdbx_description
1 polymer ?
#
loop_
_entity_poly.entity_id
_entity_poly.type
_entity_poly.pdbx_seq_one_letter_code
_entity_poly.pdbx_strand_id
1 'polypeptide(L)' 'LVLMRFAPEEFVAIAMDSASATTGPVNIPLNMALAIGLAKISGLTDPLLNGFGIVGLTSLGAVISVLSLGIISRI' A
#
# COMPACT_ATOMS: atom_id res chain seq x y z
N LEU A 1 -1.81 0.08 12.87
CA LEU A 1 -2.31 -0.03 14.27
C LEU A 1 -1.95 1.20 15.11
N VAL A 2 -0.66 1.55 15.28
CA VAL A 2 -0.28 2.76 16.07
C VAL A 2 -0.96 4.02 15.54
N LEU A 3 -0.91 4.27 14.22
CA LEU A 3 -1.55 5.43 13.58
C LEU A 3 -3.07 5.50 13.79
N MET A 4 -3.76 4.35 13.89
CA MET A 4 -5.20 4.30 14.11
C MET A 4 -5.59 4.80 15.51
N ARG A 5 -4.69 4.78 16.49
CA ARG A 5 -4.96 5.34 17.83
C ARG A 5 -5.01 6.87 17.81
N PHE A 6 -4.37 7.50 16.82
CA PHE A 6 -4.24 8.95 16.71
C PHE A 6 -5.15 9.55 15.63
N ALA A 7 -5.70 8.73 14.73
CA ALA A 7 -6.59 9.16 13.66
C ALA A 7 -8.08 9.06 14.10
N PRO A 8 -8.97 9.92 13.59
CA PRO A 8 -10.42 9.80 13.81
C PRO A 8 -10.98 8.49 13.24
N GLU A 9 -12.05 7.94 13.83
CA GLU A 9 -12.62 6.63 13.42
C GLU A 9 -13.07 6.61 11.95
N GLU A 10 -13.58 7.73 11.43
CA GLU A 10 -14.01 7.88 10.03
C GLU A 10 -12.84 7.65 9.06
N PHE A 11 -11.66 8.19 9.38
CA PHE A 11 -10.46 7.98 8.58
C PHE A 11 -9.93 6.55 8.67
N VAL A 12 -10.18 5.84 9.77
CA VAL A 12 -9.83 4.42 9.87
C VAL A 12 -10.64 3.61 8.87
N ALA A 13 -11.95 3.84 8.75
CA ALA A 13 -12.79 3.17 7.77
C ALA A 13 -12.34 3.48 6.32
N ILE A 14 -12.09 4.76 6.01
CA ILE A 14 -11.62 5.18 4.69
C ILE A 14 -10.24 4.59 4.37
N ALA A 15 -9.34 4.51 5.35
CA ALA A 15 -8.02 3.92 5.16
C ALA A 15 -8.11 2.43 4.80
N MET A 16 -9.04 1.69 5.41
CA MET A 16 -9.25 0.28 5.12
C MET A 16 -9.88 0.06 3.74
N ASP A 17 -10.85 0.89 3.33
CA ASP A 17 -11.43 0.84 1.98
C ASP A 17 -10.38 1.17 0.91
N SER A 18 -9.57 2.21 1.16
CA SER A 18 -8.46 2.60 0.28
C SER A 18 -7.40 1.51 0.14
N ALA A 19 -7.13 0.77 1.22
CA ALA A 19 -6.23 -0.39 1.18
C ALA A 19 -6.79 -1.52 0.30
N SER A 20 -8.09 -1.78 0.41
CA SER A 20 -8.79 -2.80 -0.39
C SER A 20 -8.76 -2.46 -1.89
N ALA A 21 -8.92 -1.19 -2.26
CA ALA A 21 -8.83 -0.72 -3.65
C ALA A 21 -7.49 -1.08 -4.34
N THR A 22 -6.41 -1.27 -3.58
CA THR A 22 -5.10 -1.68 -4.12
C THR A 22 -4.98 -3.18 -4.45
N THR A 23 -5.95 -4.00 -4.02
CA THR A 23 -5.92 -5.48 -4.12
C THR A 23 -6.79 -6.05 -5.24
N GLY A 24 -7.13 -5.24 -6.25
CA GLY A 24 -7.97 -5.67 -7.36
C GLY A 24 -7.29 -6.67 -8.33
N PRO A 25 -8.09 -7.43 -9.10
CA PRO A 25 -7.59 -8.40 -10.10
C PRO A 25 -6.77 -7.74 -11.21
N VAL A 26 -6.91 -6.43 -11.40
CA VAL A 26 -6.09 -5.63 -12.34
C VAL A 26 -4.84 -5.06 -11.66
N ASN A 27 -4.97 -4.60 -10.41
CA ASN A 27 -3.93 -3.85 -9.72
C ASN A 27 -2.77 -4.74 -9.27
N ILE A 28 -3.05 -5.96 -8.82
CA ILE A 28 -2.04 -6.91 -8.36
C ILE A 28 -1.10 -7.34 -9.50
N PRO A 29 -1.59 -7.82 -10.67
CA PRO A 29 -0.71 -8.19 -11.79
C PRO A 29 0.10 -7.00 -12.31
N LEU A 30 -0.49 -5.81 -12.36
CA LEU A 30 0.20 -4.59 -12.79
C LEU A 30 1.38 -4.26 -11.87
N ASN A 31 1.13 -4.23 -10.56
CA ASN A 31 2.16 -3.95 -9.55
C ASN A 31 3.27 -5.02 -9.57
N MET A 32 2.92 -6.29 -9.71
CA MET A 32 3.89 -7.38 -9.86
C MET A 32 4.71 -7.25 -11.14
N ALA A 33 4.10 -6.95 -12.29
CA ALA A 33 4.82 -6.81 -13.55
C ALA A 33 5.85 -5.67 -13.48
N LEU A 34 5.47 -4.54 -12.89
CA LEU A 34 6.35 -3.40 -12.67
C LEU A 34 7.51 -3.76 -11.73
N ALA A 35 7.20 -4.38 -10.60
CA ALA A 35 8.17 -4.83 -9.61
C ALA A 35 9.19 -5.82 -10.17
N ILE A 36 8.72 -6.84 -10.90
CA ILE A 36 9.57 -7.85 -11.53
C ILE A 36 10.44 -7.21 -12.61
N GLY A 37 9.88 -6.29 -13.41
CA GLY A 37 10.63 -5.54 -14.42
C GLY A 37 11.78 -4.74 -13.82
N LEU A 38 11.51 -4.01 -12.73
CA LEU A 38 12.52 -3.25 -11.99
C LEU A 38 13.56 -4.16 -11.33
N ALA A 39 13.13 -5.26 -10.70
CA ALA A 39 14.01 -6.20 -10.03
C ALA A 39 14.99 -6.88 -11.00
N LYS A 40 14.54 -7.20 -12.23
CA LYS A 40 15.41 -7.75 -13.29
C LYS A 40 16.55 -6.82 -13.69
N ILE A 41 16.33 -5.50 -13.65
CA ILE A 41 17.35 -4.50 -13.97
C ILE A 41 18.34 -4.35 -12.80
N SER A 42 17.84 -4.42 -11.56
CA SER A 42 18.67 -4.25 -10.37
C SER A 42 19.55 -5.47 -10.08
N GLY A 43 19.09 -6.69 -10.36
CA GLY A 43 19.89 -7.93 -10.25
C GLY A 43 20.25 -8.37 -8.82
N LEU A 44 19.83 -7.63 -7.79
CA LEU A 44 20.23 -7.82 -6.40
C LEU A 44 19.30 -8.72 -5.58
N THR A 45 18.09 -9.04 -6.07
CA THR A 45 17.05 -9.70 -5.26
C THR A 45 16.14 -10.57 -6.12
N ASP A 46 15.51 -11.57 -5.50
CA ASP A 46 14.51 -12.42 -6.15
C ASP A 46 13.36 -11.56 -6.72
N PRO A 47 13.11 -11.60 -8.05
CA PRO A 47 12.08 -10.77 -8.68
C PRO A 47 10.66 -11.06 -8.20
N LEU A 48 10.34 -12.32 -7.86
CA LEU A 48 9.01 -12.69 -7.36
C LEU A 48 8.80 -12.14 -5.95
N LEU A 49 9.84 -12.20 -5.12
CA LEU A 49 9.81 -11.68 -3.75
C LEU A 49 9.63 -10.15 -3.76
N ASN A 50 10.32 -9.44 -4.65
CA ASN A 50 10.10 -8.02 -4.90
C ASN A 50 8.70 -7.73 -5.45
N GLY A 51 8.18 -8.62 -6.30
CA GLY A 51 6.81 -8.58 -6.83
C GLY A 51 5.75 -8.57 -5.73
N PHE A 52 5.78 -9.56 -4.84
CA PHE A 52 4.87 -9.63 -3.70
C PHE A 52 5.11 -8.48 -2.70
N GLY A 53 6.37 -8.09 -2.49
CA GLY A 53 6.73 -6.97 -1.61
C GLY A 53 6.10 -5.64 -2.05
N ILE A 54 6.12 -5.33 -3.34
CA ILE A 54 5.51 -4.11 -3.89
C ILE A 54 3.99 -4.11 -3.72
N VAL A 55 3.32 -5.25 -3.89
CA VAL A 55 1.87 -5.36 -3.64
C VAL A 55 1.55 -5.00 -2.18
N GLY A 56 2.29 -5.57 -1.22
CA GLY A 56 2.14 -5.23 0.19
C GLY A 56 2.42 -3.77 0.50
N LEU A 57 3.48 -3.21 -0.10
CA LEU A 57 3.84 -1.80 0.05
C LEU A 57 2.76 -0.86 -0.47
N THR A 58 2.13 -1.16 -1.60
CA THR A 58 1.06 -0.31 -2.14
C THR A 58 -0.16 -0.26 -1.21
N SER A 59 -0.55 -1.39 -0.62
CA SER A 59 -1.67 -1.45 0.33
C SER A 59 -1.34 -0.75 1.66
N LEU A 60 -0.15 -1.01 2.22
CA LEU A 60 0.33 -0.31 3.43
C LEU A 60 0.48 1.19 3.21
N GLY A 61 1.00 1.59 2.05
CA GLY A 61 1.17 3.00 1.66
C GLY A 61 -0.17 3.74 1.60
N ALA A 62 -1.21 3.12 1.05
CA ALA A 62 -2.56 3.68 1.04
C ALA A 62 -3.10 3.91 2.46
N VAL A 63 -3.00 2.91 3.34
CA VAL A 63 -3.41 3.01 4.75
C VAL A 63 -2.67 4.14 5.46
N ILE A 64 -1.33 4.17 5.35
CA ILE A 64 -0.51 5.18 6.01
C ILE A 64 -0.84 6.58 5.48
N SER A 65 -1.06 6.73 4.17
CA SER A 65 -1.37 8.03 3.57
C SER A 65 -2.69 8.59 4.07
N VAL A 66 -3.75 7.77 4.12
CA VAL A 66 -5.07 8.20 4.59
C VAL A 66 -5.08 8.47 6.09
N LEU A 67 -4.45 7.61 6.90
CA LEU A 67 -4.34 7.85 8.35
C LEU A 67 -3.51 9.10 8.65
N SER A 68 -2.43 9.33 7.90
CA SER A 68 -1.62 10.55 8.04
C SER A 68 -2.42 11.79 7.67
N LEU A 69 -3.22 11.72 6.60
CA LEU A 69 -4.16 12.78 6.22
C LEU A 69 -5.14 13.07 7.35
N GLY A 70 -5.77 12.05 7.94
CA GLY A 70 -6.71 12.21 9.06
C GLY A 70 -6.08 12.86 10.28
N ILE A 71 -4.83 12.52 10.60
CA ILE A 71 -4.08 13.12 11.72
C ILE A 71 -3.73 14.59 11.43
N ILE A 72 -3.31 14.90 10.21
CA ILE A 72 -2.90 16.26 9.81
C ILE A 72 -4.11 17.18 9.68
N SER A 73 -5.19 16.70 9.06
CA SER A 73 -6.39 17.50 8.81
C SER A 73 -7.15 17.87 10.09
N ARG A 74 -6.87 17.22 11.25
CA ARG A 74 -7.47 17.54 12.58
C ARG A 74 -8.95 17.94 12.49
N ILE A 75 -9.74 17.17 11.75
CA ILE A 75 -11.21 17.26 11.79
C ILE A 75 -11.68 16.32 12.90
#